data_AF-A0A2M7K753-F1
#
_entry.id   AF-A0A2M7K753-F1
#
_cell.length_a   1.000
_cell.length_b   1.000
_cell.length_c   1.000
_cell.angle_alpha   90.00
_cell.angle_beta   90.00
_cell.angle_gamma   90.00
#
_symmetry.space_group_name_H-M   'P 1'
#
loop_
_entity.id
_entity.type
_entity.pdbx_description
1 polymer ?
#
loop_
_entity_poly.entity_id
_entity_poly.type
_entity_poly.pdbx_seq_one_letter_code
_entity_poly.pdbx_strand_id
1 'polypeptide(L)' 'MKLLIWQQFRMILQKEIIENSRKFKVPPVTIDKDWVLGHLLNGIASVKEINELFIFKGGTCLHKCYFETYRFS' A
#
# COMPACT_ATOMS: atom_id res chain seq x y z
N MET A 1 -1.19 -13.17 1.46
CA MET A 1 -1.98 -11.95 1.17
C MET A 1 -1.73 -11.52 -0.27
N LYS A 2 -2.76 -11.21 -1.09
CA LYS A 2 -2.58 -10.71 -2.46
C LYS A 2 -2.87 -9.21 -2.48
N LEU A 3 -1.85 -8.39 -2.74
CA LEU A 3 -1.98 -6.93 -2.86
C LEU A 3 -2.37 -6.59 -4.31
N LEU A 4 -3.32 -5.68 -4.50
CA LEU A 4 -3.82 -5.24 -5.81
C LEU A 4 -2.99 -4.10 -6.41
N ILE A 5 -2.33 -3.32 -5.57
CA ILE A 5 -1.65 -2.09 -5.99
C ILE A 5 -0.19 -2.39 -6.24
N TRP A 6 0.31 -1.98 -7.41
CA TRP A 6 1.68 -2.11 -7.93
C TRP A 6 2.79 -1.91 -6.87
N GLN A 7 3.17 -2.99 -6.17
CA GLN A 7 4.35 -2.99 -5.30
C GLN A 7 5.56 -3.39 -6.13
N GLN A 8 6.16 -2.44 -6.84
CA GLN A 8 7.51 -2.64 -7.38
C GLN A 8 8.53 -2.38 -6.26
N PHE A 9 9.50 -3.29 -6.08
CA PHE A 9 10.64 -3.14 -5.17
C PHE A 9 11.62 -2.06 -5.67
N ARG A 10 11.14 -0.83 -5.77
CA ARG A 10 11.97 0.35 -6.05
C ARG A 10 11.54 1.46 -5.13
N MET A 11 12.46 2.34 -4.76
CA MET A 11 12.16 3.57 -4.03
C MET A 11 11.18 4.44 -4.82
N ILE A 12 10.23 5.05 -4.12
CA ILE A 12 9.34 6.06 -4.69
C ILE A 12 10.04 7.43 -4.67
N LEU A 13 10.00 8.13 -5.80
CA LEU A 13 10.56 9.48 -5.87
C LEU A 13 9.59 10.51 -5.30
N GLN A 14 10.12 11.60 -4.74
CA GLN A 14 9.29 12.71 -4.25
C GLN A 14 8.36 13.26 -5.34
N LYS A 15 8.81 13.31 -6.60
CA LYS A 15 7.99 13.70 -7.74
C LYS A 15 6.76 12.80 -7.90
N GLU A 16 6.93 11.50 -7.77
CA GLU A 16 5.84 10.52 -7.90
C GLU A 16 4.85 10.64 -6.74
N ILE A 17 5.34 10.92 -5.52
CA ILE A 17 4.46 11.21 -4.38
C ILE A 17 3.57 12.42 -4.69
N ILE A 18 4.15 13.50 -5.20
CA ILE A 18 3.43 14.74 -5.53
C ILE A 18 2.42 14.50 -6.66
N GLU A 19 2.82 13.79 -7.72
CA GLU A 19 1.94 13.49 -8.87
C GLU A 19 0.74 12.63 -8.44
N ASN A 20 0.98 11.57 -7.65
CA ASN A 20 -0.09 10.72 -7.14
C ASN A 20 -0.97 11.46 -6.14
N SER A 21 -0.40 12.32 -5.28
CA SER A 21 -1.16 13.17 -4.36
C SER A 21 -2.18 14.03 -5.10
N ARG A 22 -1.77 14.66 -6.21
CA ARG A 22 -2.66 15.44 -7.08
C ARG A 22 -3.71 14.55 -7.76
N LYS A 23 -3.30 13.41 -8.31
CA LYS A 23 -4.18 12.46 -9.00
C LYS A 23 -5.31 11.96 -8.09
N PHE A 24 -4.94 11.54 -6.87
CA PHE A 24 -5.87 10.97 -5.89
C PHE A 24 -6.51 12.01 -4.98
N LYS A 25 -6.11 13.28 -5.10
CA LYS A 25 -6.62 14.41 -4.30
C LYS A 25 -6.48 14.17 -2.79
N VAL A 26 -5.33 13.63 -2.37
CA VAL A 26 -4.97 13.40 -0.97
C VAL A 26 -3.64 14.08 -0.64
N PRO A 27 -3.35 14.40 0.63
CA PRO A 27 -2.06 14.95 1.01
C PRO A 27 -0.87 14.07 0.55
N PRO A 28 0.29 14.66 0.19
CA PRO A 28 1.49 13.90 -0.17
C PRO A 28 1.90 12.85 0.87
N VAL A 29 1.79 13.21 2.16
CA VAL A 29 2.07 12.30 3.28
C VAL A 29 1.19 11.05 3.28
N THR A 30 -0.04 11.13 2.76
CA THR A 30 -0.93 9.98 2.64
C THR A 30 -0.40 8.99 1.61
N ILE A 31 0.07 9.47 0.46
CA ILE A 31 0.69 8.63 -0.58
C ILE A 31 1.98 7.99 -0.07
N ASP A 32 2.81 8.77 0.61
CA ASP A 32 4.07 8.28 1.18
C ASP A 32 3.83 7.16 2.21
N LYS A 33 2.92 7.39 3.17
CA LYS A 33 2.52 6.37 4.15
C LYS A 33 1.93 5.13 3.51
N ASP A 34 1.07 5.31 2.50
CA ASP A 34 0.43 4.22 1.79
C ASP A 34 1.46 3.36 1.03
N TRP A 35 2.49 3.98 0.48
CA TRP A 35 3.60 3.30 -0.17
C TRP A 35 4.45 2.51 0.85
N VAL A 36 4.85 3.13 1.97
CA VAL A 36 5.63 2.47 3.03
C VAL A 36 4.88 1.27 3.60
N LEU A 37 3.58 1.42 3.87
CA LEU A 37 2.75 0.33 4.36
C LEU A 37 2.69 -0.83 3.38
N GLY A 38 2.58 -0.52 2.09
CA GLY A 38 2.62 -1.53 1.03
C GLY A 38 3.89 -2.37 1.07
N HIS A 39 5.05 -1.73 1.22
CA HIS A 39 6.34 -2.44 1.30
C HIS A 39 6.44 -3.31 2.54
N LEU A 40 5.98 -2.82 3.69
CA LEU A 40 5.93 -3.61 4.92
C LEU A 40 5.05 -4.85 4.74
N LEU A 41 3.85 -4.68 4.18
CA LEU A 41 2.92 -5.78 3.91
C LEU A 41 3.49 -6.79 2.93
N ASN A 42 4.24 -6.34 1.92
CA ASN A 42 4.92 -7.21 0.98
C ASN A 42 6.06 -8.00 1.64
N GLY A 43 6.85 -7.36 2.51
CA GLY A 43 7.87 -8.03 3.31
C GLY A 43 7.27 -9.11 4.23
N ILE A 44 6.19 -8.79 4.93
CA ILE A 44 5.43 -9.76 5.75
C ILE A 44 4.93 -10.93 4.89
N ALA A 45 4.35 -10.64 3.72
CA ALA A 45 3.83 -11.66 2.82
C ALA A 45 4.92 -12.57 2.21
N SER A 46 6.16 -12.07 2.10
CA SER A 46 7.29 -12.82 1.54
C SER A 46 7.84 -13.90 2.47
N VAL A 47 7.57 -13.81 3.78
CA VAL A 47 7.97 -14.82 4.78
C VAL A 47 6.77 -15.73 5.04
N LYS A 48 6.87 -16.98 4.57
CA LYS A 48 5.73 -17.92 4.55
C LYS A 48 5.12 -18.13 5.94
N GLU A 49 5.96 -18.37 6.93
CA GLU A 49 5.58 -18.64 8.32
C GLU A 49 4.82 -17.46 8.94
N ILE A 50 5.23 -16.22 8.62
CA ILE A 50 4.57 -15.02 9.12
C ILE A 50 3.25 -14.79 8.37
N ASN A 51 3.24 -14.97 7.05
CA ASN A 51 2.05 -14.77 6.22
C ASN A 51 0.90 -15.75 6.57
N GLU A 52 1.22 -16.96 7.05
CA GLU A 52 0.21 -17.92 7.54
C GLU A 52 -0.40 -17.52 8.89
N LEU A 53 0.31 -16.74 9.71
CA LEU A 53 -0.12 -16.33 11.04
C LEU A 53 -0.71 -14.91 11.08
N PHE A 54 -0.46 -14.09 10.05
CA PHE A 54 -0.87 -12.68 10.03
C PHE A 54 -2.17 -12.46 9.25
N ILE A 55 -3.19 -11.91 9.91
CA ILE A 55 -4.44 -11.49 9.29
C ILE A 55 -4.46 -9.97 9.12
N PHE A 56 -4.35 -9.49 7.89
CA PHE A 56 -4.55 -8.08 7.55
C PHE A 56 -6.04 -7.78 7.37
N LYS A 57 -6.60 -6.85 8.15
CA LYS A 57 -8.03 -6.52 8.16
C LYS A 57 -8.29 -5.01 8.25
N GLY A 58 -9.56 -4.62 8.19
CA GLY A 58 -10.00 -3.22 8.31
C GLY A 58 -10.01 -2.45 6.98
N GLY A 59 -10.24 -1.13 7.05
CA GLY A 59 -10.42 -0.28 5.88
C GLY A 59 -9.23 -0.26 4.92
N THR A 60 -8.00 -0.28 5.45
CA THR A 60 -6.79 -0.32 4.63
C THR A 60 -6.62 -1.64 3.88
N CYS A 61 -7.10 -2.76 4.45
CA CYS A 61 -7.14 -4.04 3.75
C CYS A 61 -8.10 -4.01 2.56
N LEU A 62 -9.25 -3.34 2.69
CA LEU A 62 -10.19 -3.14 1.57
C LEU A 62 -9.52 -2.39 0.42
N HIS A 63 -8.79 -1.31 0.72
CA HIS A 63 -8.03 -0.54 -0.28
C HIS A 63 -6.90 -1.35 -0.94
N LYS A 64 -6.09 -2.05 -0.14
CA LYS A 64 -4.89 -2.73 -0.63
C LYS A 64 -5.14 -4.09 -1.29
N CYS A 65 -6.20 -4.80 -0.91
CA CYS A 65 -6.41 -6.20 -1.27
C CYS A 65 -7.68 -6.47 -2.10
N TYR A 66 -8.66 -5.56 -2.10
CA TYR A 66 -9.97 -5.83 -2.71
C TYR A 66 -10.44 -4.77 -3.72
N PHE A 67 -10.19 -3.48 -3.49
CA PHE A 67 -10.79 -2.41 -4.29
C PHE A 67 -9.79 -1.29 -4.62
N GLU A 68 -9.38 -1.20 -5.89
CA GLU A 68 -8.44 -0.18 -6.38
C GLU A 68 -8.94 1.26 -6.21
N THR A 69 -10.26 1.46 -6.18
CA THR A 69 -10.89 2.77 -6.07
C THR A 69 -11.34 3.11 -4.64
N TYR A 70 -10.97 2.31 -3.64
CA TYR A 70 -11.30 2.61 -2.25
C TYR A 70 -10.47 3.77 -1.70
N ARG A 71 -10.98 4.44 -0.67
CA ARG A 71 -10.28 5.57 -0.05
C ARG A 71 -8.98 5.16 0.64
N PHE A 72 -8.03 6.08 0.67
CA PHE A 72 -6.86 6.00 1.54
C PHE A 72 -7.26 6.16 3.02
N SER A 73 -6.48 5.58 3.92
CA SER A 73 -6.69 5.65 5.38
C SER A 73 -5.45 6.17 6.11
#